data_AF-A0A553NP05-F1
#
_entry.id   AF-A0A553NP05-F1
#
_cell.length_a   1.000
_cell.length_b   1.000
_cell.length_c   1.000
_cell.angle_alpha   90.00
_cell.angle_beta   90.00
_cell.angle_gamma   90.00
#
_symmetry.space_group_name_H-M   'P 1'
#
loop_
_entity.id
_entity.type
_entity.pdbx_description
1 polymer ?
#
loop_
_entity_poly.entity_id
_entity_poly.type
_entity_poly.pdbx_seq_one_letter_code
_entity_poly.pdbx_strand_id
1 'polypeptide(L)'
;MKPFMSCLILGLVIAMGPVKANEGDVTCTVSEYVKVGLEFDACQEVALSNLTDEQDPCPILKSVANECATNVKHCFTTKGWIRGRKLFFDSLALTYPDMNNCEIITDLAKDHDLAQIQGRKCSIAQEIVVAQETARCTNLIQMDMVTEMQKPVNETAKTQFQDLLCNALQKIKDECVDPNLRSCYEGHDLKAHTAYMVETLKVSGNVIAIHLAQDTTDVPSCPVFFSEPYLYGNDQSSGLVLTLILIMAVLVAVIVVAAVLLSIKKFRLIHRIRAWVANIPYEDFVKETAPETPMESRSDDGHGPNPGPPSQTSAA
;
A
#
# COMPACT_ATOMS: atom_id res chain seq x y z
N MET A 1 33.85 19.19 -10.42
CA MET A 1 32.79 18.19 -10.13
C MET A 1 33.04 17.64 -8.73
N LYS A 2 32.50 18.31 -7.72
CA LYS A 2 32.36 17.89 -6.30
C LYS A 2 30.89 18.20 -5.93
N PRO A 3 30.24 17.52 -4.99
CA PRO A 3 30.02 16.08 -4.79
C PRO A 3 28.53 15.77 -5.05
N PHE A 4 28.06 15.77 -6.29
CA PHE A 4 26.67 15.41 -6.62
C PHE A 4 26.32 13.98 -6.16
N MET A 5 27.35 13.13 -6.03
CA MET A 5 27.23 11.76 -5.54
C MET A 5 27.03 11.63 -4.03
N SER A 6 27.37 12.63 -3.21
CA SER A 6 27.23 12.50 -1.74
C SER A 6 25.81 12.71 -1.22
N CYS A 7 24.98 13.55 -1.87
CA CYS A 7 23.60 13.77 -1.42
C CYS A 7 22.70 12.54 -1.64
N LEU A 8 22.89 11.83 -2.76
CA LEU A 8 22.14 10.63 -3.10
C LEU A 8 22.38 9.46 -2.12
N ILE A 9 23.55 9.45 -1.46
CA ILE A 9 23.97 8.41 -0.52
C ILE A 9 23.30 8.59 0.85
N LEU A 10 22.96 9.82 1.26
CA LEU A 10 22.41 10.06 2.60
C LEU A 10 20.90 9.76 2.71
N GLY A 11 20.13 9.99 1.64
CA GLY A 11 18.69 9.69 1.64
C GLY A 11 18.38 8.19 1.66
N LEU A 12 19.27 7.34 1.12
CA LEU A 12 19.01 5.90 1.01
C LEU A 12 19.15 5.12 2.33
N VAL A 13 19.69 5.75 3.38
CA VAL A 13 20.16 5.07 4.58
C VAL A 13 19.11 5.02 5.70
N ILE A 14 17.97 5.70 5.53
CA ILE A 14 17.16 6.12 6.69
C ILE A 14 15.66 5.87 6.48
N ALA A 15 15.31 4.63 6.17
CA ALA A 15 13.95 4.13 6.38
C ALA A 15 13.99 3.02 7.44
N MET A 16 13.43 3.31 8.62
CA MET A 16 13.34 2.39 9.78
C MET A 16 11.91 1.84 9.92
N GLY A 17 11.54 0.67 10.43
CA GLY A 17 12.13 -0.62 10.84
C GLY A 17 11.02 -1.74 10.74
N PRO A 18 11.24 -3.07 10.97
CA PRO A 18 10.21 -4.14 10.75
C PRO A 18 9.79 -5.08 11.92
N VAL A 19 8.50 -5.33 12.24
CA VAL A 19 7.98 -6.33 13.22
C VAL A 19 7.26 -7.53 12.57
N LYS A 20 7.38 -8.73 13.17
CA LYS A 20 6.24 -9.62 13.51
C LYS A 20 6.40 -10.02 14.98
N ALA A 21 5.39 -10.09 15.84
CA ALA A 21 4.05 -10.62 15.64
C ALA A 21 2.96 -9.66 16.17
N ASN A 22 1.91 -9.54 15.37
CA ASN A 22 0.62 -8.90 15.60
C ASN A 22 0.48 -7.36 15.47
N GLU A 23 1.53 -6.54 15.53
CA GLU A 23 1.47 -5.10 15.22
C GLU A 23 2.78 -4.64 14.56
N GLY A 24 2.71 -4.08 13.34
CA GLY A 24 3.89 -3.56 12.61
C GLY A 24 4.56 -2.39 13.32
N ASP A 25 5.83 -2.11 13.03
CA ASP A 25 6.46 -0.89 13.55
C ASP A 25 5.90 0.33 12.85
N VAL A 26 5.57 0.21 11.57
CA VAL A 26 4.91 1.24 10.79
C VAL A 26 3.41 1.17 11.03
N THR A 27 2.84 2.23 11.60
CA THR A 27 1.41 2.36 11.90
C THR A 27 0.64 3.10 10.80
N CYS A 28 1.34 3.95 10.03
CA CYS A 28 0.75 4.70 8.93
C CYS A 28 0.38 3.82 7.74
N THR A 29 -0.46 4.37 6.87
CA THR A 29 -0.64 3.82 5.52
C THR A 29 0.67 3.92 4.73
N VAL A 30 0.84 3.07 3.71
CA VAL A 30 2.06 3.09 2.87
C VAL A 30 2.27 4.46 2.21
N SER A 31 1.20 5.08 1.71
CA SER A 31 1.25 6.41 1.09
C SER A 31 1.70 7.49 2.07
N GLU A 32 1.14 7.48 3.29
CA GLU A 32 1.54 8.42 4.35
C GLU A 32 2.99 8.19 4.78
N TYR A 33 3.40 6.93 4.94
CA TYR A 33 4.78 6.56 5.25
C TYR A 33 5.79 7.10 4.22
N VAL A 34 5.51 6.91 2.93
CA VAL A 34 6.33 7.44 1.83
C VAL A 34 6.42 8.96 1.93
N LYS A 35 5.28 9.63 2.10
CA LYS A 35 5.22 11.09 2.19
C LYS A 35 6.08 11.63 3.34
N VAL A 36 5.89 11.11 4.56
CA VAL A 36 6.63 11.62 5.72
C VAL A 36 8.11 11.28 5.66
N GLY A 37 8.47 10.15 5.02
CA GLY A 37 9.86 9.78 4.75
C GLY A 37 10.55 10.81 3.86
N LEU A 38 9.91 11.19 2.74
CA LEU A 38 10.46 12.23 1.86
C LEU A 38 10.55 13.61 2.53
N GLU A 39 9.58 13.96 3.38
CA GLU A 39 9.63 15.20 4.17
C GLU A 39 10.79 15.19 5.18
N PHE A 40 11.07 14.03 5.78
CA PHE A 40 12.21 13.83 6.66
C PHE A 40 13.53 13.98 5.90
N ASP A 41 13.68 13.34 4.74
CA ASP A 41 14.88 13.44 3.91
C ASP A 41 15.17 14.89 3.50
N ALA A 42 14.14 15.62 3.05
CA ALA A 42 14.26 17.01 2.68
C ALA A 42 14.69 17.89 3.87
N CYS A 43 14.13 17.63 5.07
CA CYS A 43 14.53 18.33 6.29
C CYS A 43 15.98 18.02 6.67
N GLN A 44 16.38 16.75 6.58
CA GLN A 44 17.74 16.31 6.85
C GLN A 44 18.73 16.93 5.87
N GLU A 45 18.44 16.94 4.57
CA GLU A 45 19.31 17.53 3.55
C GLU A 45 19.55 19.01 3.83
N VAL A 46 18.51 19.78 4.16
CA VAL A 46 18.63 21.20 4.53
C VAL A 46 19.49 21.36 5.77
N ALA A 47 19.25 20.57 6.82
CA ALA A 47 20.02 20.65 8.06
C ALA A 47 21.51 20.31 7.84
N LEU A 48 21.80 19.24 7.09
CA LEU A 48 23.15 18.78 6.83
C LEU A 48 23.89 19.65 5.80
N SER A 49 23.20 20.34 4.90
CA SER A 49 23.82 21.28 3.96
C SER A 49 24.49 22.48 4.65
N ASN A 50 24.12 22.76 5.90
CA ASN A 50 24.72 23.80 6.72
C ASN A 50 25.99 23.34 7.48
N LEU A 51 26.34 22.04 7.42
CA LEU A 51 27.58 21.55 8.02
C LEU A 51 28.77 22.03 7.21
N THR A 52 29.73 22.64 7.91
CA THR A 52 31.05 22.98 7.38
C THR A 52 32.10 22.12 8.07
N ASP A 53 33.21 21.84 7.40
CA ASP A 53 34.28 20.96 7.90
C ASP A 53 34.90 21.44 9.23
N GLU A 54 34.66 22.70 9.63
CA GLU A 54 35.23 23.34 10.83
C GLU A 54 34.23 23.47 12.02
N GLN A 55 32.95 23.13 11.83
CA GLN A 55 31.93 23.27 12.88
C GLN A 55 31.71 21.98 13.66
N ASP A 56 31.43 22.12 14.97
CA ASP A 56 30.90 21.03 15.79
C ASP A 56 29.56 20.57 15.18
N PRO A 57 29.45 19.30 14.74
CA PRO A 57 28.25 18.81 14.09
C PRO A 57 27.13 18.47 15.08
N CYS A 58 27.41 18.38 16.38
CA CYS A 58 26.46 17.93 17.38
C CYS A 58 25.17 18.78 17.47
N PRO A 59 25.20 20.13 17.38
CA PRO A 59 23.99 20.95 17.36
C PRO A 59 23.10 20.69 16.15
N ILE A 60 23.68 20.48 14.97
CA ILE A 60 22.93 20.20 13.73
C ILE A 60 22.31 18.81 13.81
N LEU A 61 23.07 17.80 14.24
CA LEU A 61 22.54 16.45 14.46
C LEU A 61 21.41 16.44 15.50
N LYS A 62 21.52 17.27 16.54
CA LYS A 62 20.47 17.45 17.54
C LYS A 62 19.22 18.08 16.94
N SER A 63 19.35 19.04 16.02
CA SER A 63 18.22 19.60 15.27
C SER A 63 17.58 18.51 14.38
N VAL A 64 18.34 17.77 13.57
CA VAL A 64 17.77 16.69 12.73
C VAL A 64 16.99 15.67 13.57
N ALA A 65 17.57 15.26 14.69
CA ALA A 65 16.97 14.26 15.56
C ALA A 65 15.71 14.70 16.30
N ASN A 66 15.61 15.98 16.67
CA ASN A 66 14.50 16.49 17.46
C ASN A 66 13.44 17.17 16.60
N GLU A 67 13.85 17.79 15.50
CA GLU A 67 12.98 18.57 14.61
C GLU A 67 12.55 17.72 13.42
N CYS A 68 13.49 17.25 12.58
CA CYS A 68 13.14 16.46 11.40
C CYS A 68 12.50 15.12 11.77
N ALA A 69 13.09 14.39 12.70
CA ALA A 69 12.62 13.05 13.05
C ALA A 69 11.23 13.05 13.73
N THR A 70 10.80 14.18 14.30
CA THR A 70 9.44 14.31 14.85
C THR A 70 8.36 14.13 13.78
N ASN A 71 8.65 14.49 12.52
CA ASN A 71 7.70 14.33 11.41
C ASN A 71 7.34 12.86 11.17
N VAL A 72 8.29 11.93 11.34
CA VAL A 72 8.02 10.50 11.07
C VAL A 72 7.54 9.73 12.29
N LYS A 73 7.70 10.28 13.49
CA LYS A 73 7.38 9.60 14.76
C LYS A 73 5.95 9.05 14.83
N HIS A 74 4.98 9.76 14.29
CA HIS A 74 3.56 9.35 14.32
C HIS A 74 3.28 8.12 13.45
N CYS A 75 4.16 7.82 12.50
CA CYS A 75 4.09 6.62 11.70
C CYS A 75 4.73 5.40 12.34
N PHE A 76 5.18 5.51 13.60
CA PHE A 76 5.78 4.42 14.32
C PHE A 76 5.05 4.09 15.62
N THR A 77 5.04 2.81 15.98
CA THR A 77 4.82 2.41 17.37
C THR A 77 5.92 2.98 18.26
N THR A 78 5.69 3.07 19.58
CA THR A 78 6.75 3.51 20.50
C THR A 78 8.03 2.69 20.36
N LYS A 79 7.90 1.36 20.17
CA LYS A 79 9.06 0.47 19.98
C LYS A 79 9.74 0.71 18.64
N GLY A 80 8.97 0.85 17.56
CA GLY A 80 9.49 1.13 16.22
C GLY A 80 10.20 2.48 16.16
N TRP A 81 9.66 3.48 16.82
CA TRP A 81 10.25 4.81 16.92
C TRP A 81 11.62 4.77 17.61
N ILE A 82 11.72 4.10 18.75
CA ILE A 82 12.98 4.02 19.49
C ILE A 82 14.02 3.22 18.68
N ARG A 83 13.63 2.09 18.09
CA ARG A 83 14.50 1.30 17.21
C ARG A 83 14.97 2.14 16.03
N GLY A 84 14.06 2.83 15.38
CA GLY A 84 14.37 3.64 14.21
C GLY A 84 15.37 4.73 14.55
N ARG A 85 15.10 5.51 15.59
CA ARG A 85 16.09 6.48 16.09
C ARG A 85 17.44 5.83 16.31
N LYS A 86 17.52 4.69 16.99
CA LYS A 86 18.82 4.03 17.19
C LYS A 86 19.51 3.66 15.87
N LEU A 87 18.78 3.09 14.92
CA LEU A 87 19.30 2.80 13.57
C LEU A 87 19.85 4.07 12.89
N PHE A 88 19.16 5.21 13.05
CA PHE A 88 19.52 6.49 12.44
C PHE A 88 20.90 6.92 12.91
N PHE A 89 21.05 6.97 14.22
CA PHE A 89 22.23 7.51 14.87
C PHE A 89 23.40 6.57 14.77
N ASP A 90 23.18 5.26 14.91
CA ASP A 90 24.22 4.26 14.68
C ASP A 90 24.70 4.33 13.21
N SER A 91 23.82 4.60 12.25
CA SER A 91 24.24 4.79 10.86
C SER A 91 24.96 6.12 10.61
N LEU A 92 24.50 7.22 11.22
CA LEU A 92 25.19 8.51 11.14
C LEU A 92 26.58 8.46 11.76
N ALA A 93 26.72 7.78 12.89
CA ALA A 93 28.00 7.54 13.57
C ALA A 93 29.01 6.82 12.66
N LEU A 94 28.54 5.90 11.80
CA LEU A 94 29.39 5.23 10.81
C LEU A 94 29.77 6.15 9.65
N THR A 95 28.86 7.00 9.19
CA THR A 95 29.13 7.98 8.12
C THR A 95 30.08 9.09 8.59
N TYR A 96 29.99 9.46 9.88
CA TYR A 96 30.75 10.55 10.46
C TYR A 96 31.40 10.14 11.81
N PRO A 97 32.54 9.41 11.78
CA PRO A 97 33.15 8.84 12.98
C PRO A 97 33.54 9.86 14.06
N ASP A 98 33.91 11.07 13.64
CA ASP A 98 34.28 12.17 14.55
C ASP A 98 33.09 12.67 15.38
N MET A 99 31.86 12.30 14.99
CA MET A 99 30.61 12.69 15.65
C MET A 99 30.22 11.77 16.81
N ASN A 100 30.94 10.68 17.05
CA ASN A 100 30.66 9.71 18.12
C ASN A 100 30.65 10.32 19.54
N ASN A 101 31.17 11.53 19.70
CA ASN A 101 31.22 12.26 20.96
C ASN A 101 29.97 13.12 21.23
N CYS A 102 29.00 13.18 20.31
CA CYS A 102 27.78 13.93 20.53
C CYS A 102 26.91 13.28 21.62
N GLU A 103 26.51 14.07 22.62
CA GLU A 103 25.68 13.64 23.76
C GLU A 103 24.43 12.88 23.31
N ILE A 104 23.82 13.29 22.19
CA ILE A 104 22.63 12.64 21.64
C ILE A 104 22.89 11.18 21.21
N ILE A 105 24.07 10.88 20.66
CA ILE A 105 24.49 9.53 20.27
C ILE A 105 24.84 8.73 21.54
N THR A 106 25.51 9.36 22.51
CA THR A 106 25.88 8.71 23.77
C THR A 106 24.67 8.36 24.64
N ASP A 107 23.64 9.20 24.65
CA ASP A 107 22.40 8.93 25.40
C ASP A 107 21.57 7.81 24.77
N LEU A 108 21.56 7.70 23.44
CA LEU A 108 20.94 6.58 22.74
C LEU A 108 21.70 5.26 22.89
N ALA A 109 23.01 5.32 23.12
CA ALA A 109 23.82 4.15 23.43
C ALA A 109 23.52 3.58 24.83
N LYS A 110 23.05 4.42 25.77
CA LYS A 110 22.69 4.01 27.14
C LYS A 110 21.36 3.26 27.22
N ASP A 111 20.50 3.36 26.21
CA ASP A 111 19.28 2.54 26.07
C ASP A 111 19.64 1.10 25.67
N HIS A 112 20.30 0.38 26.59
CA HIS A 112 20.79 -0.99 26.43
C HIS A 112 19.68 -2.03 26.18
N ASP A 113 18.42 -1.72 26.50
CA ASP A 113 17.26 -2.62 26.33
C ASP A 113 16.81 -2.77 24.85
N LEU A 114 17.44 -2.08 23.91
CA LEU A 114 17.05 -2.07 22.49
C LEU A 114 17.73 -3.13 21.62
N ALA A 115 18.76 -3.79 22.14
CA ALA A 115 19.62 -4.68 21.35
C ALA A 115 18.93 -5.99 20.92
N GLN A 116 17.85 -6.40 21.59
CA GLN A 116 17.18 -7.68 21.29
C GLN A 116 15.67 -7.60 21.48
N ILE A 117 14.99 -6.88 20.58
CA ILE A 117 13.52 -6.97 20.48
C ILE A 117 13.18 -8.35 19.91
N GLN A 118 12.65 -9.24 20.74
CA GLN A 118 12.24 -10.59 20.33
C GLN A 118 11.22 -10.53 19.17
N GLY A 119 11.32 -11.45 18.20
CA GLY A 119 10.42 -11.55 17.05
C GLY A 119 10.91 -10.87 15.76
N ARG A 120 12.13 -10.31 15.74
CA ARG A 120 12.72 -9.62 14.58
C ARG A 120 13.61 -10.54 13.74
N LYS A 121 13.62 -10.31 12.43
CA LYS A 121 14.50 -11.04 11.49
C LYS A 121 15.95 -10.57 11.56
N CYS A 122 16.16 -9.28 11.78
CA CYS A 122 17.47 -8.66 11.90
C CYS A 122 17.66 -7.90 13.21
N SER A 123 18.89 -7.89 13.70
CA SER A 123 19.39 -6.92 14.68
C SER A 123 19.54 -5.53 14.05
N ILE A 124 19.69 -4.49 14.87
CA ILE A 124 19.94 -3.12 14.38
C ILE A 124 21.20 -3.08 13.53
N ALA A 125 22.28 -3.72 13.98
CA ALA A 125 23.53 -3.81 13.23
C ALA A 125 23.35 -4.45 11.84
N GLN A 126 22.53 -5.51 11.74
CA GLN A 126 22.22 -6.14 10.45
C GLN A 126 21.39 -5.23 9.54
N GLU A 127 20.42 -4.48 10.08
CA GLU A 127 19.66 -3.49 9.30
C GLU A 127 20.58 -2.39 8.75
N ILE A 128 21.56 -1.93 9.52
CA ILE A 128 22.56 -0.96 9.06
C ILE A 128 23.39 -1.54 7.90
N VAL A 129 23.85 -2.78 8.04
CA VAL A 129 24.60 -3.47 6.97
C VAL A 129 23.75 -3.56 5.71
N VAL A 130 22.49 -3.95 5.83
CA VAL A 130 21.54 -4.03 4.71
C VAL A 130 21.31 -2.67 4.05
N ALA A 131 21.19 -1.59 4.83
CA ALA A 131 21.06 -0.24 4.30
C ALA A 131 22.33 0.17 3.53
N GLN A 132 23.52 -0.08 4.09
CA GLN A 132 24.80 0.20 3.44
C GLN A 132 25.02 -0.62 2.17
N GLU A 133 24.65 -1.90 2.17
CA GLU A 133 24.72 -2.77 1.00
C GLU A 133 23.77 -2.31 -0.10
N THR A 134 22.56 -1.89 0.26
CA THR A 134 21.58 -1.32 -0.67
C THR A 134 22.09 -0.03 -1.29
N ALA A 135 22.61 0.89 -0.46
CA ALA A 135 23.22 2.14 -0.94
C ALA A 135 24.40 1.87 -1.88
N ARG A 136 25.31 0.97 -1.50
CA ARG A 136 26.46 0.58 -2.33
C ARG A 136 26.03 -0.03 -3.66
N CYS A 137 25.07 -0.95 -3.66
CA CYS A 137 24.55 -1.60 -4.86
C CYS A 137 23.88 -0.59 -5.81
N THR A 138 23.02 0.29 -5.27
CA THR A 138 22.37 1.36 -6.03
C THR A 138 23.39 2.27 -6.69
N ASN A 139 24.42 2.70 -5.96
CA ASN A 139 25.46 3.57 -6.50
C ASN A 139 26.23 2.94 -7.66
N LEU A 140 26.55 1.64 -7.57
CA LEU A 140 27.25 0.94 -8.64
C LEU A 140 26.43 0.96 -9.93
N ILE A 141 25.13 0.61 -9.85
CA ILE A 141 24.26 0.61 -11.03
C ILE A 141 24.02 2.02 -11.56
N GLN A 142 23.85 3.02 -10.68
CA GLN A 142 23.70 4.41 -11.10
C GLN A 142 24.95 4.93 -11.83
N MET A 143 26.16 4.58 -11.37
CA MET A 143 27.40 4.97 -12.03
C MET A 143 27.57 4.30 -13.39
N ASP A 144 27.26 3.01 -13.49
CA ASP A 144 27.29 2.29 -14.76
C ASP A 144 26.31 2.95 -15.75
N MET A 145 25.09 3.24 -15.31
CA MET A 145 24.08 3.93 -16.11
C MET A 145 24.56 5.30 -16.60
N VAL A 146 25.07 6.16 -15.72
CA VAL A 146 25.58 7.49 -16.09
C VAL A 146 26.74 7.37 -17.09
N THR A 147 27.62 6.40 -16.89
CA THR A 147 28.75 6.13 -17.79
C THR A 147 28.27 5.70 -19.18
N GLU A 148 27.27 4.82 -19.26
CA GLU A 148 26.67 4.42 -20.54
C GLU A 148 25.98 5.59 -21.24
N MET A 149 25.26 6.43 -20.49
CA MET A 149 24.54 7.61 -21.03
C MET A 149 25.47 8.72 -21.54
N GLN A 150 26.72 8.78 -21.06
CA GLN A 150 27.71 9.75 -21.53
C GLN A 150 28.42 9.34 -22.83
N LYS A 151 28.24 8.10 -23.30
CA LYS A 151 28.82 7.66 -24.58
C LYS A 151 28.17 8.42 -25.75
N PRO A 152 28.92 8.82 -26.78
CA PRO A 152 28.39 9.56 -27.92
C PRO A 152 27.33 8.72 -28.65
N VAL A 153 26.10 9.24 -28.71
CA VAL A 153 24.95 8.54 -29.29
C VAL A 153 24.69 9.04 -30.71
N ASN A 154 24.60 8.13 -31.69
CA ASN A 154 24.05 8.44 -33.02
C ASN A 154 22.55 8.76 -32.88
N GLU A 155 22.00 9.64 -33.73
CA GLU A 155 20.72 10.41 -33.64
C GLU A 155 19.42 9.75 -33.09
N THR A 156 19.38 8.46 -32.71
CA THR A 156 18.28 7.79 -31.99
C THR A 156 18.31 8.01 -30.46
N ALA A 157 18.81 9.17 -30.01
CA ALA A 157 19.30 9.36 -28.63
C ALA A 157 18.22 9.40 -27.54
N LYS A 158 16.99 9.85 -27.84
CA LYS A 158 15.97 10.06 -26.80
C LYS A 158 15.33 8.77 -26.30
N THR A 159 14.89 7.91 -27.21
CA THR A 159 14.28 6.61 -26.85
C THR A 159 15.31 5.72 -26.14
N GLN A 160 16.56 5.76 -26.60
CA GLN A 160 17.67 5.06 -25.95
C GLN A 160 17.94 5.56 -24.54
N PHE A 161 17.86 6.87 -24.29
CA PHE A 161 18.03 7.41 -22.93
C PHE A 161 16.94 6.94 -21.97
N GLN A 162 15.67 7.06 -22.38
CA GLN A 162 14.52 6.61 -21.58
C GLN A 162 14.64 5.13 -21.25
N ASP A 163 14.94 4.28 -22.24
CA ASP A 163 15.07 2.84 -22.05
C ASP A 163 16.23 2.52 -21.11
N LEU A 164 17.40 3.15 -21.28
CA LEU A 164 18.55 2.96 -20.40
C LEU A 164 18.24 3.37 -18.95
N LEU A 165 17.59 4.51 -18.76
CA LEU A 165 17.20 4.99 -17.43
C LEU A 165 16.20 4.04 -16.77
N CYS A 166 15.11 3.70 -17.45
CA CYS A 166 14.09 2.82 -16.90
C CYS A 166 14.65 1.42 -16.60
N ASN A 167 15.50 0.87 -17.47
CA ASN A 167 16.15 -0.43 -17.24
C ASN A 167 17.08 -0.38 -16.03
N ALA A 168 17.85 0.68 -15.85
CA ALA A 168 18.72 0.83 -14.69
C ALA A 168 17.93 0.99 -13.38
N LEU A 169 16.85 1.78 -13.38
CA LEU A 169 15.98 1.92 -12.21
C LEU A 169 15.31 0.59 -11.83
N GLN A 170 14.83 -0.16 -12.84
CA GLN A 170 14.28 -1.51 -12.63
C GLN A 170 15.35 -2.45 -12.05
N LYS A 171 16.56 -2.42 -12.60
CA LYS A 171 17.69 -3.21 -12.12
C LYS A 171 18.05 -2.88 -10.66
N ILE A 172 18.04 -1.60 -10.28
CA ILE A 172 18.26 -1.20 -8.88
C ILE A 172 17.18 -1.78 -7.97
N LYS A 173 15.91 -1.72 -8.38
CA LYS A 173 14.82 -2.32 -7.59
C LYS A 173 15.05 -3.83 -7.41
N ASP A 174 15.29 -4.55 -8.51
CA ASP A 174 15.28 -6.01 -8.52
C ASP A 174 16.56 -6.61 -7.92
N GLU A 175 17.73 -5.98 -8.12
CA GLU A 175 19.02 -6.50 -7.66
C GLU A 175 19.45 -5.91 -6.31
N CYS A 176 19.06 -4.68 -5.98
CA CYS A 176 19.49 -3.99 -4.76
C CYS A 176 18.37 -3.89 -3.72
N VAL A 177 17.23 -3.29 -4.07
CA VAL A 177 16.20 -2.92 -3.09
C VAL A 177 15.45 -4.15 -2.59
N ASP A 178 14.82 -4.91 -3.49
CA ASP A 178 13.95 -6.04 -3.12
C ASP A 178 14.70 -7.14 -2.35
N PRO A 179 15.87 -7.63 -2.80
CA PRO A 179 16.58 -8.70 -2.10
C PRO A 179 17.07 -8.27 -0.71
N ASN A 180 17.63 -7.06 -0.62
CA ASN A 180 18.21 -6.56 0.62
C ASN A 180 17.13 -6.27 1.66
N LEU A 181 16.04 -5.59 1.28
CA LEU A 181 14.93 -5.34 2.21
C LEU A 181 14.26 -6.64 2.65
N ARG A 182 14.05 -7.61 1.77
CA ARG A 182 13.46 -8.92 2.15
C ARG A 182 14.33 -9.68 3.17
N SER A 183 15.63 -9.38 3.27
CA SER A 183 16.50 -10.02 4.25
C SER A 183 16.18 -9.63 5.70
N CYS A 184 15.61 -8.43 5.93
CA CYS A 184 15.30 -7.92 7.27
C CYS A 184 13.82 -7.58 7.51
N TYR A 185 13.06 -7.30 6.45
CA TYR A 185 11.69 -6.80 6.53
C TYR A 185 10.70 -7.83 5.95
N GLU A 186 9.49 -7.85 6.51
CA GLU A 186 8.38 -8.68 6.01
C GLU A 186 7.04 -7.94 6.12
N GLY A 187 6.00 -8.46 5.47
CA GLY A 187 4.62 -8.01 5.70
C GLY A 187 4.38 -6.54 5.31
N HIS A 188 3.73 -5.79 6.20
CA HIS A 188 3.42 -4.37 6.00
C HIS A 188 4.68 -3.51 5.95
N ASP A 189 5.63 -3.77 6.86
CA ASP A 189 6.86 -2.99 6.94
C ASP A 189 7.67 -3.15 5.65
N LEU A 190 7.84 -4.38 5.13
CA LEU A 190 8.50 -4.59 3.83
C LEU A 190 7.85 -3.76 2.72
N LYS A 191 6.51 -3.72 2.65
CA LYS A 191 5.81 -2.92 1.64
C LYS A 191 6.07 -1.43 1.80
N ALA A 192 5.99 -0.91 3.03
CA ALA A 192 6.24 0.50 3.32
C ALA A 192 7.67 0.91 2.95
N HIS A 193 8.66 0.08 3.32
CA HIS A 193 10.07 0.30 2.98
C HIS A 193 10.34 0.21 1.48
N THR A 194 9.82 -0.82 0.79
CA THR A 194 9.95 -0.93 -0.66
C THR A 194 9.30 0.26 -1.37
N ALA A 195 8.12 0.69 -0.93
CA ALA A 195 7.42 1.85 -1.49
C ALA A 195 8.26 3.12 -1.40
N TYR A 196 8.80 3.39 -0.21
CA TYR A 196 9.64 4.54 0.03
C TYR A 196 10.89 4.49 -0.84
N MET A 197 11.58 3.34 -0.91
CA MET A 197 12.76 3.18 -1.76
C MET A 197 12.44 3.37 -3.25
N VAL A 198 11.31 2.87 -3.73
CA VAL A 198 10.86 3.07 -5.12
C VAL A 198 10.56 4.54 -5.39
N GLU A 199 9.96 5.28 -4.46
CA GLU A 199 9.72 6.71 -4.62
C GLU A 199 11.04 7.51 -4.60
N THR A 200 11.98 7.13 -3.74
CA THR A 200 13.35 7.70 -3.73
C THR A 200 14.07 7.42 -5.07
N LEU A 201 13.87 6.25 -5.68
CA LEU A 201 14.37 5.97 -7.03
C LEU A 201 13.72 6.86 -8.09
N LYS A 202 12.43 7.19 -7.96
CA LYS A 202 11.74 8.14 -8.86
C LYS A 202 12.36 9.54 -8.75
N VAL A 203 12.53 10.04 -7.54
CA VAL A 203 13.18 11.35 -7.29
C VAL A 203 14.60 11.36 -7.88
N SER A 204 15.39 10.32 -7.60
CA SER A 204 16.74 10.15 -8.11
C SER A 204 16.80 10.10 -9.64
N GLY A 205 15.89 9.33 -10.25
CA GLY A 205 15.77 9.23 -11.71
C GLY A 205 15.44 10.57 -12.35
N ASN A 206 14.55 11.36 -11.75
CA ASN A 206 14.25 12.73 -12.21
C ASN A 206 15.47 13.63 -12.16
N VAL A 207 16.23 13.59 -11.05
CA VAL A 207 17.48 14.37 -10.93
C VAL A 207 18.47 13.99 -12.03
N ILE A 208 18.67 12.70 -12.28
CA ILE A 208 19.58 12.22 -13.33
C ILE A 208 19.10 12.66 -14.72
N ALA A 209 17.80 12.53 -15.00
CA ALA A 209 17.20 12.94 -16.25
C ALA A 209 17.36 14.45 -16.53
N ILE A 210 17.16 15.29 -15.52
CA ILE A 210 17.35 16.75 -15.61
C ILE A 210 18.81 17.06 -15.98
N HIS A 211 19.77 16.40 -15.33
CA HIS A 211 21.19 16.69 -15.52
C HIS A 211 21.77 16.14 -16.83
N LEU A 212 21.22 15.04 -17.37
CA LEU A 212 21.77 14.38 -18.55
C LEU A 212 20.97 14.58 -19.83
N ALA A 213 19.64 14.75 -19.76
CA ALA A 213 18.75 14.74 -20.91
C ALA A 213 17.95 16.04 -21.13
N GLN A 214 18.29 17.11 -20.40
CA GLN A 214 17.73 18.47 -20.58
C GLN A 214 16.18 18.48 -20.58
N ASP A 215 15.58 17.84 -19.57
CA ASP A 215 14.19 18.04 -19.12
C ASP A 215 13.06 17.43 -19.98
N THR A 216 13.34 16.46 -20.86
CA THR A 216 12.30 15.84 -21.72
C THR A 216 12.01 14.36 -21.48
N THR A 217 12.58 13.78 -20.42
CA THR A 217 12.43 12.36 -20.06
C THR A 217 11.29 12.19 -19.06
N ASP A 218 10.37 11.28 -19.34
CA ASP A 218 9.21 11.02 -18.49
C ASP A 218 9.53 9.86 -17.52
N VAL A 219 10.28 10.15 -16.45
CA VAL A 219 10.68 9.12 -15.46
C VAL A 219 9.47 8.44 -14.81
N PRO A 220 8.37 9.13 -14.45
CA PRO A 220 7.19 8.48 -13.90
C PRO A 220 6.58 7.36 -14.77
N SER A 221 6.83 7.34 -16.08
CA SER A 221 6.37 6.27 -16.97
C SER A 221 7.29 5.05 -17.05
N CYS A 222 8.35 4.97 -16.25
CA CYS A 222 9.14 3.75 -16.17
C CYS A 222 8.35 2.57 -15.54
N PRO A 223 8.46 1.34 -16.07
CA PRO A 223 7.78 0.13 -15.57
C PRO A 223 7.94 -0.14 -14.06
N VAL A 224 9.10 0.23 -13.51
CA VAL A 224 9.44 0.07 -12.09
C VAL A 224 8.44 0.76 -11.14
N PHE A 225 7.73 1.79 -11.61
CA PHE A 225 6.75 2.54 -10.81
C PHE A 225 5.32 2.02 -10.93
N PHE A 226 5.05 1.07 -11.83
CA PHE A 226 3.72 0.49 -12.06
C PHE A 226 3.56 -0.92 -11.50
N SER A 227 4.68 -1.59 -11.20
CA SER A 227 4.69 -3.00 -10.80
C SER A 227 4.09 -3.26 -9.42
N GLU A 228 3.77 -2.22 -8.64
CA GLU A 228 3.11 -2.35 -7.34
C GLU A 228 1.77 -1.60 -7.29
N PRO A 229 0.66 -2.21 -7.76
CA PRO A 229 -0.69 -1.62 -7.68
C PRO A 229 -1.17 -1.36 -6.25
N TYR A 230 -0.39 -1.74 -5.22
CA TYR A 230 -0.69 -1.55 -3.81
C TYR A 230 -0.16 -0.24 -3.22
N LEU A 231 0.74 0.47 -3.92
CA LEU A 231 1.33 1.71 -3.41
C LEU A 231 0.40 2.91 -3.56
N TYR A 232 -0.46 2.88 -4.58
CA TYR A 232 -1.48 3.90 -4.86
C TYR A 232 -2.89 3.31 -5.02
N GLY A 233 -3.02 1.98 -4.89
CA GLY A 233 -4.30 1.32 -4.83
C GLY A 233 -4.91 1.50 -3.46
N ASN A 234 -5.94 2.35 -3.41
CA ASN A 234 -7.08 2.26 -2.48
C ASN A 234 -7.07 0.93 -1.73
N ASP A 235 -6.95 0.97 -0.40
CA ASP A 235 -7.14 -0.15 0.51
C ASP A 235 -8.10 -1.19 -0.08
N GLN A 236 -7.56 -2.29 -0.61
CA GLN A 236 -8.39 -3.39 -1.11
C GLN A 236 -9.20 -4.04 0.02
N SER A 237 -8.80 -3.82 1.28
CA SER A 237 -9.62 -4.08 2.46
C SER A 237 -10.84 -3.17 2.51
N SER A 238 -10.72 -1.89 2.19
CA SER A 238 -11.85 -0.94 2.10
C SER A 238 -12.76 -1.24 0.92
N GLY A 239 -12.23 -1.64 -0.24
CA GLY A 239 -13.05 -2.05 -1.39
C GLY A 239 -13.86 -3.32 -1.14
N LEU A 240 -13.26 -4.32 -0.50
CA LEU A 240 -13.95 -5.57 -0.13
C LEU A 240 -14.94 -5.34 1.02
N VAL A 241 -14.60 -4.50 2.00
CA VAL A 241 -15.51 -4.09 3.07
C VAL A 241 -16.67 -3.25 2.51
N LEU A 242 -16.43 -2.31 1.61
CA LEU A 242 -17.49 -1.50 0.98
C LEU A 242 -18.40 -2.36 0.11
N THR A 243 -17.82 -3.31 -0.62
CA THR A 243 -18.57 -4.27 -1.45
C THR A 243 -19.38 -5.23 -0.57
N LEU A 244 -18.82 -5.73 0.53
CA LEU A 244 -19.56 -6.53 1.52
C LEU A 244 -20.67 -5.71 2.19
N ILE A 245 -20.41 -4.45 2.55
CA ILE A 245 -21.43 -3.54 3.12
C ILE A 245 -22.55 -3.32 2.11
N LEU A 246 -22.24 -3.10 0.83
CA LEU A 246 -23.23 -2.94 -0.23
C LEU A 246 -24.04 -4.23 -0.43
N ILE A 247 -23.38 -5.39 -0.48
CA ILE A 247 -24.06 -6.70 -0.60
C ILE A 247 -24.97 -6.94 0.60
N MET A 248 -24.51 -6.67 1.81
CA MET A 248 -25.29 -6.81 3.03
C MET A 248 -26.47 -5.84 3.07
N ALA A 249 -26.28 -4.58 2.65
CA ALA A 249 -27.35 -3.60 2.54
C ALA A 249 -28.43 -4.02 1.53
N VAL A 250 -28.03 -4.56 0.37
CA VAL A 250 -28.95 -5.10 -0.64
C VAL A 250 -29.70 -6.31 -0.10
N LEU A 251 -29.01 -7.24 0.57
CA LEU A 251 -29.63 -8.41 1.20
C LEU A 251 -30.68 -8.01 2.24
N VAL A 252 -30.36 -7.06 3.12
CA VAL A 252 -31.30 -6.54 4.11
C VAL A 252 -32.50 -5.88 3.42
N ALA A 253 -32.28 -5.08 2.38
CA ALA A 253 -33.36 -4.47 1.62
C ALA A 253 -34.29 -5.52 0.98
N VAL A 254 -33.73 -6.58 0.39
CA VAL A 254 -34.51 -7.69 -0.19
C VAL A 254 -35.33 -8.41 0.88
N ILE A 255 -34.75 -8.68 2.05
CA ILE A 255 -35.45 -9.32 3.17
C ILE A 255 -36.62 -8.45 3.66
N VAL A 256 -36.40 -7.14 3.80
CA VAL A 256 -37.45 -6.19 4.21
C VAL A 256 -38.58 -6.14 3.18
N VAL A 257 -38.26 -6.04 1.89
CA VAL A 257 -39.27 -6.04 0.81
C VAL A 257 -40.06 -7.35 0.81
N ALA A 258 -39.39 -8.50 0.93
CA ALA A 258 -40.05 -9.80 1.00
C ALA A 258 -40.99 -9.90 2.22
N ALA A 259 -40.55 -9.43 3.40
CA ALA A 259 -41.36 -9.41 4.61
C ALA A 259 -42.60 -8.50 4.47
N VAL A 260 -42.46 -7.35 3.82
CA VAL A 260 -43.59 -6.44 3.52
C VAL A 260 -44.57 -7.10 2.55
N LEU A 261 -44.09 -7.70 1.46
CA LEU A 261 -44.94 -8.39 0.48
C LEU A 261 -45.67 -9.59 1.10
N LEU A 262 -44.98 -10.37 1.93
CA LEU A 262 -45.59 -11.48 2.67
C LEU A 262 -46.64 -10.98 3.67
N SER A 263 -46.38 -9.87 4.35
CA SER A 263 -47.35 -9.25 5.25
C SER A 263 -48.58 -8.76 4.49
N ILE A 264 -48.38 -8.10 3.33
CA ILE A 264 -49.47 -7.67 2.46
C ILE A 264 -50.35 -8.85 2.03
N LYS A 265 -49.73 -9.95 1.60
CA LYS A 265 -50.43 -11.16 1.14
C LYS A 265 -51.15 -11.88 2.30
N LYS A 266 -50.44 -12.12 3.41
CA LYS A 266 -50.94 -12.90 4.55
C LYS A 266 -52.04 -12.16 5.32
N PHE A 267 -51.88 -10.87 5.54
CA PHE A 267 -52.84 -10.06 6.30
C PHE A 267 -53.87 -9.35 5.42
N ARG A 268 -53.85 -9.60 4.10
CA ARG A 268 -54.72 -8.93 3.11
C ARG A 268 -54.77 -7.41 3.32
N LEU A 269 -53.62 -6.81 3.65
CA LEU A 269 -53.52 -5.40 4.05
C LEU A 269 -54.08 -4.45 2.98
N ILE A 270 -53.96 -4.79 1.69
CA ILE A 270 -54.52 -3.99 0.59
C ILE A 270 -56.05 -3.87 0.73
N HIS A 271 -56.76 -4.96 1.03
CA HIS A 271 -58.21 -4.91 1.19
C HIS A 271 -58.61 -4.14 2.45
N ARG A 272 -57.83 -4.25 3.54
CA ARG A 272 -58.06 -3.50 4.77
C ARG A 272 -57.82 -2.00 4.60
N ILE A 273 -56.76 -1.62 3.90
CA ILE A 273 -56.46 -0.22 3.57
C ILE A 273 -57.51 0.35 2.63
N ARG A 274 -57.95 -0.39 1.60
CA ARG A 274 -59.04 0.05 0.70
C ARG A 274 -60.36 0.23 1.44
N ALA A 275 -60.74 -0.71 2.32
CA ALA A 275 -61.94 -0.58 3.15
C ALA A 275 -61.86 0.64 4.09
N TRP A 276 -60.69 0.86 4.70
CA TRP A 276 -60.45 2.04 5.55
C TRP A 276 -60.52 3.36 4.77
N VAL A 277 -59.89 3.44 3.59
CA VAL A 277 -59.96 4.63 2.72
C VAL A 277 -61.39 4.88 2.23
N ALA A 278 -62.14 3.83 1.92
CA ALA A 278 -63.55 3.93 1.55
C ALA A 278 -64.49 4.19 2.73
N ASN A 279 -63.97 4.14 3.98
CA ASN A 279 -64.73 4.24 5.22
C ASN A 279 -65.89 3.22 5.33
N ILE A 280 -65.68 2.01 4.81
CA ILE A 280 -66.65 0.89 4.83
C ILE A 280 -66.11 -0.20 5.77
N PRO A 281 -66.96 -0.86 6.59
CA PRO A 281 -66.54 -2.00 7.40
C PRO A 281 -65.91 -3.08 6.53
N TYR A 282 -64.74 -3.58 6.92
CA TYR A 282 -63.96 -4.56 6.13
C TYR A 282 -64.76 -5.82 5.74
N GLU A 283 -65.71 -6.23 6.58
CA GLU A 283 -66.56 -7.40 6.36
C GLU A 283 -67.50 -7.27 5.16
N ASP A 284 -67.92 -6.05 4.82
CA ASP A 284 -68.83 -5.80 3.70
C ASP A 284 -68.08 -5.74 2.37
N PHE A 285 -66.83 -5.24 2.38
CA PHE A 285 -65.97 -5.19 1.19
C PHE A 285 -65.56 -6.57 0.66
N VAL A 286 -65.42 -7.57 1.55
CA VAL A 286 -65.02 -8.94 1.18
C VAL A 286 -66.18 -9.73 0.57
N LYS A 287 -67.43 -9.41 0.93
CA LYS A 287 -68.63 -10.09 0.40
C LYS A 287 -68.91 -9.68 -1.04
N GLU A 288 -68.67 -8.43 -1.39
CA GLU A 288 -68.94 -7.89 -2.73
C GLU A 288 -67.96 -8.36 -3.82
N THR A 289 -66.77 -8.85 -3.42
CA THR A 289 -65.74 -9.36 -4.33
C THR A 289 -65.69 -10.89 -4.48
N ALA A 290 -66.59 -11.62 -3.80
CA ALA A 290 -66.70 -13.07 -4.00
C ALA A 290 -67.45 -13.35 -5.33
N PRO A 291 -66.83 -14.01 -6.33
CA PRO A 291 -67.50 -14.32 -7.58
C PRO A 291 -68.67 -15.27 -7.31
N GLU A 292 -69.87 -14.91 -7.76
CA GLU A 292 -71.02 -15.81 -7.79
C GLU A 292 -70.64 -17.04 -8.61
N THR A 293 -70.55 -18.20 -7.96
CA THR A 293 -70.35 -19.49 -8.61
C THR A 293 -71.46 -19.75 -9.62
N PRO A 294 -71.15 -19.88 -10.93
CA PRO A 294 -72.14 -20.28 -11.92
C PRO A 294 -72.53 -21.75 -11.70
N MET A 295 -73.84 -22.00 -11.75
CA MET A 295 -74.45 -23.32 -11.71
C MET A 295 -73.88 -24.25 -12.78
N GLU A 296 -73.53 -25.43 -12.30
CA GLU A 296 -73.36 -26.73 -12.95
C GLU A 296 -74.12 -26.92 -14.28
N SER A 297 -73.38 -27.16 -15.38
CA SER A 297 -73.89 -27.93 -16.52
C SER A 297 -72.89 -29.02 -16.92
N ARG A 298 -73.45 -30.23 -16.94
CA ARG A 298 -72.85 -31.54 -17.10
C ARG A 298 -73.11 -32.01 -18.53
N SER A 299 -72.08 -32.42 -19.27
CA SER A 299 -72.11 -33.32 -20.46
C SER A 299 -70.65 -33.49 -20.92
N ASP A 300 -69.99 -34.61 -20.66
CA ASP A 300 -70.00 -35.91 -21.38
C ASP A 300 -69.06 -35.98 -22.60
N ASP A 301 -68.52 -37.19 -22.78
CA ASP A 301 -67.68 -37.74 -23.85
C ASP A 301 -66.17 -37.39 -23.81
N GLY A 302 -65.21 -38.30 -23.62
CA GLY A 302 -65.19 -39.76 -23.79
C GLY A 302 -64.22 -40.12 -24.92
N HIS A 303 -63.08 -40.76 -24.60
CA HIS A 303 -62.37 -41.83 -25.36
C HIS A 303 -60.91 -41.98 -24.89
N GLY A 304 -60.59 -43.12 -24.25
CA GLY A 304 -59.23 -43.68 -24.21
C GLY A 304 -59.00 -44.60 -25.44
N PRO A 305 -58.08 -45.59 -25.41
CA PRO A 305 -56.93 -45.78 -24.54
C PRO A 305 -55.61 -46.06 -25.30
N ASN A 306 -54.52 -46.05 -24.53
CA ASN A 306 -53.19 -46.59 -24.81
C ASN A 306 -53.26 -48.12 -25.06
N PRO A 307 -52.32 -48.75 -25.81
CA PRO A 307 -51.22 -49.43 -25.10
C PRO A 307 -49.88 -49.52 -25.88
N GLY A 308 -48.80 -49.14 -25.21
CA GLY A 308 -47.78 -50.07 -24.69
C GLY A 308 -46.81 -50.83 -25.63
N PRO A 309 -45.62 -51.21 -25.13
CA PRO A 309 -44.37 -51.44 -25.87
C PRO A 309 -43.99 -52.94 -25.98
N PRO A 310 -42.82 -53.31 -26.55
CA PRO A 310 -41.63 -53.58 -25.71
C PRO A 310 -40.27 -53.24 -26.38
N SER A 311 -39.30 -52.69 -25.65
CA SER A 311 -38.15 -53.34 -24.97
C SER A 311 -37.20 -54.15 -25.87
N GLN A 312 -35.90 -53.84 -25.83
CA GLN A 312 -34.76 -54.73 -25.45
C GLN A 312 -33.43 -54.00 -25.74
N THR A 313 -32.58 -53.73 -24.72
CA THR A 313 -31.32 -54.44 -24.33
C THR A 313 -30.26 -54.47 -25.44
N SER A 314 -28.94 -54.38 -25.24
CA SER A 314 -28.04 -54.49 -24.09
C SER A 314 -26.61 -54.16 -24.58
N ALA A 315 -25.83 -53.49 -23.72
CA ALA A 315 -24.40 -53.63 -23.45
C ALA A 315 -23.36 -53.89 -24.56
N ALA A 316 -22.32 -53.05 -24.55
CA ALA A 316 -20.91 -53.44 -24.37
C ALA A 316 -20.17 -52.29 -23.67
#